data_AF-T1KKE1-F1
#
_entry.id   AF-T1KKE1-F1
#
_cell.length_a   1.000
_cell.length_b   1.000
_cell.length_c   1.000
_cell.angle_alpha   90.00
_cell.angle_beta   90.00
_cell.angle_gamma   90.00
#
_symmetry.space_group_name_H-M   'P 1'
#
loop_
_entity.id
_entity.type
_entity.pdbx_description
1 polymer ?
#
loop_
_entity_poly.entity_id
_entity_poly.type
_entity_poly.pdbx_seq_one_letter_code
_entity_poly.pdbx_strand_id
1 'polypeptide(L)'
;MQQRNNLDKTTFKVKFLNKYHDIAIDWNDSKYDYKPQQVFDQLESITGIKSEFTLTIIRHVVQVEGDWHPADILKNTFTYGSRNDSFDGRTFLDGERFHLVIDIFHDTFLVNRMVIHYRLIPISQVPEGVCSQYVCQHVETEAFLNKIRNLVNDDQFNLEFSQRIQAVAGFGTAIWRQKIDMIYKEYNIKQYYRAVCHFHHRSHNNRQVDLYLRTSG
;
A
#
# COMPACT_ATOMS: atom_id res chain seq x y z
N MET A 1 -27.21 29.95 -13.67
CA MET A 1 -26.72 29.51 -12.35
C MET A 1 -25.24 29.16 -12.49
N GLN A 2 -24.38 29.86 -11.76
CA GLN A 2 -22.92 29.79 -11.90
C GLN A 2 -22.38 28.47 -11.32
N GLN A 3 -21.75 27.64 -12.16
CA GLN A 3 -20.76 26.66 -11.69
C GLN A 3 -19.51 27.44 -11.27
N ARG A 4 -19.38 27.71 -9.96
CA ARG A 4 -18.04 27.93 -9.40
C ARG A 4 -17.36 26.57 -9.43
N ASN A 5 -16.34 26.42 -10.27
CA ASN A 5 -15.44 25.28 -10.19
C ASN A 5 -14.91 25.20 -8.74
N ASN A 6 -15.23 24.12 -8.02
CA ASN A 6 -14.72 23.80 -6.69
C ASN A 6 -13.21 23.53 -6.78
N LEU A 7 -12.39 24.55 -6.98
CA LEU A 7 -10.92 24.43 -6.92
C LEU A 7 -10.44 24.28 -5.47
N ASP A 8 -11.30 24.56 -4.49
CA ASP A 8 -10.97 24.56 -3.06
C ASP A 8 -10.94 23.16 -2.45
N LYS A 9 -11.60 22.18 -3.09
CA LYS A 9 -11.72 20.82 -2.56
C LYS A 9 -11.69 19.80 -3.68
N THR A 10 -10.90 18.75 -3.52
CA THR A 10 -10.93 17.57 -4.37
C THR A 10 -11.55 16.39 -3.62
N THR A 11 -12.45 15.64 -4.26
CA THR A 11 -13.09 14.45 -3.67
C THR A 11 -12.98 13.25 -4.61
N PHE A 12 -12.47 12.13 -4.10
CA PHE A 12 -12.41 10.86 -4.81
C PHE A 12 -12.91 9.72 -3.92
N LYS A 13 -13.11 8.52 -4.48
CA LYS A 13 -13.62 7.36 -3.74
C LYS A 13 -12.59 6.23 -3.68
N VAL A 14 -12.54 5.55 -2.55
CA VAL A 14 -11.77 4.31 -2.38
C VAL A 14 -12.71 3.16 -2.04
N LYS A 15 -12.59 2.04 -2.76
CA LYS A 15 -13.24 0.77 -2.43
C LYS A 15 -12.33 -0.02 -1.50
N PHE A 16 -12.84 -0.38 -0.32
CA PHE A 16 -12.12 -1.18 0.66
C PHE A 16 -13.12 -2.12 1.36
N LEU A 17 -12.76 -3.40 1.50
CA LEU A 17 -13.65 -4.43 2.08
C LEU A 17 -15.08 -4.41 1.49
N ASN A 18 -15.17 -4.28 0.16
CA ASN A 18 -16.41 -4.18 -0.61
C ASN A 18 -17.30 -2.96 -0.32
N LYS A 19 -16.79 -1.93 0.36
CA LYS A 19 -17.49 -0.67 0.61
C LYS A 19 -16.75 0.50 -0.02
N TYR A 20 -17.49 1.48 -0.52
CA TYR A 20 -16.91 2.75 -0.97
C TYR A 20 -16.85 3.75 0.18
N HIS A 21 -15.72 4.45 0.27
CA HIS A 21 -15.48 5.54 1.19
C HIS A 21 -15.11 6.78 0.39
N ASP A 22 -15.69 7.93 0.75
CA ASP A 22 -15.30 9.21 0.17
C ASP A 22 -14.04 9.72 0.88
N ILE A 23 -13.07 10.18 0.08
CA ILE A 23 -11.87 10.87 0.54
C ILE A 23 -11.92 12.29 0.01
N ALA A 24 -11.70 13.24 0.89
CA ALA A 24 -11.71 14.67 0.58
C ALA A 24 -10.34 15.30 0.88
N ILE A 25 -9.86 16.16 -0.02
CA ILE A 25 -8.72 17.04 0.21
C ILE A 25 -9.24 18.46 0.13
N ASP A 26 -9.22 19.17 1.25
CA ASP A 26 -9.49 20.60 1.30
C ASP A 26 -8.16 21.37 1.14
N TRP A 27 -8.01 22.05 0.00
CA TRP A 27 -6.81 22.78 -0.35
C TRP A 27 -6.63 24.05 0.48
N ASN A 28 -7.70 24.56 1.09
CA ASN A 28 -7.71 25.76 1.92
C ASN A 28 -7.67 25.45 3.43
N ASP A 29 -7.74 24.18 3.84
CA ASP A 29 -7.70 23.82 5.26
C ASP A 29 -6.36 24.18 5.90
N SER A 30 -6.36 25.25 6.71
CA SER A 30 -5.19 25.77 7.40
C SER A 30 -4.65 24.85 8.49
N LYS A 31 -5.39 23.81 8.89
CA LYS A 31 -4.87 22.77 9.81
C LYS A 31 -3.73 21.97 9.16
N TYR A 32 -3.77 21.82 7.84
CA TYR A 32 -2.84 21.00 7.10
C TYR A 32 -1.93 21.87 6.23
N ASP A 33 -0.70 22.06 6.69
CA ASP A 33 0.36 22.64 5.87
C ASP A 33 0.73 21.74 4.68
N TYR A 34 0.68 20.41 4.88
CA TYR A 34 0.92 19.41 3.86
C TYR A 34 -0.39 18.68 3.54
N LYS A 35 -1.02 19.06 2.43
CA LYS A 35 -2.38 18.62 2.05
C LYS A 35 -2.54 17.11 1.90
N PRO A 36 -1.56 16.34 1.38
CA PRO A 36 -1.63 14.88 1.36
C PRO A 36 -1.89 14.23 2.72
N GLN A 37 -1.50 14.86 3.83
CA GLN A 37 -1.71 14.30 5.16
C GLN A 37 -3.20 14.03 5.44
N GLN A 38 -4.11 14.81 4.85
CA GLN A 38 -5.55 14.56 4.94
C GLN A 38 -5.94 13.17 4.42
N VAL A 39 -5.26 12.68 3.38
CA VAL A 39 -5.51 11.35 2.81
C VAL A 39 -5.05 10.26 3.78
N PHE A 40 -3.88 10.43 4.41
CA PHE A 40 -3.38 9.49 5.41
C PHE A 40 -4.32 9.38 6.62
N ASP A 41 -4.78 10.51 7.16
CA ASP A 41 -5.68 10.54 8.32
C ASP A 41 -7.05 9.89 8.03
N GLN A 42 -7.57 10.10 6.82
CA GLN A 42 -8.83 9.45 6.39
C GLN A 42 -8.63 7.95 6.16
N LEU A 43 -7.50 7.52 5.59
CA LEU A 43 -7.18 6.10 5.43
C LEU A 43 -6.95 5.42 6.79
N GLU A 44 -6.36 6.10 7.77
CA GLU A 44 -6.30 5.62 9.16
C GLU A 44 -7.71 5.38 9.72
N SER A 45 -8.63 6.32 9.50
CA SER A 45 -10.02 6.17 9.94
C SER A 45 -10.76 5.00 9.25
N ILE A 46 -10.45 4.73 7.98
CA ILE A 46 -11.06 3.64 7.20
C ILE A 46 -10.47 2.27 7.58
N THR A 47 -9.16 2.21 7.76
CA THR A 47 -8.41 0.94 7.91
C THR A 47 -8.09 0.61 9.36
N GLY A 48 -8.22 1.55 10.29
CA GLY A 48 -7.78 1.40 11.68
C GLY A 48 -6.27 1.20 11.85
N ILE A 49 -5.46 1.43 10.80
CA ILE A 49 -4.00 1.39 10.89
C ILE A 49 -3.52 2.83 11.04
N LYS A 50 -2.78 3.10 12.11
CA LYS A 50 -2.27 4.44 12.38
C LYS A 50 -1.42 4.96 11.21
N SER A 51 -1.62 6.22 10.88
CA SER A 51 -0.85 6.93 9.85
C SER A 51 0.65 6.85 10.11
N GLU A 52 1.12 6.86 11.37
CA GLU A 52 2.54 6.71 11.72
C GLU A 52 3.21 5.43 11.16
N PHE A 53 2.44 4.37 10.91
CA PHE A 53 2.93 3.12 10.31
C PHE A 53 2.75 3.07 8.79
N THR A 54 2.21 4.13 8.19
CA THR A 54 2.03 4.25 6.74
C THR A 54 3.17 5.04 6.13
N LEU A 55 3.99 4.42 5.29
CA LEU A 55 5.15 5.08 4.70
C LEU A 55 4.77 5.91 3.47
N THR A 56 3.99 5.32 2.56
CA THR A 56 3.53 5.96 1.32
C THR A 56 2.13 5.53 0.91
N ILE A 57 1.49 6.40 0.12
CA ILE A 57 0.35 6.06 -0.73
C ILE A 57 0.83 6.14 -2.18
N ILE A 58 0.65 5.07 -2.92
CA ILE A 58 1.05 4.93 -4.32
C ILE A 58 -0.21 4.96 -5.17
N ARG A 59 -0.41 6.04 -5.92
CA ARG A 59 -1.51 6.16 -6.87
C ARG A 59 -1.09 5.57 -8.21
N HIS A 60 -1.74 4.48 -8.62
CA HIS A 60 -1.54 3.95 -9.95
C HIS A 60 -2.35 4.76 -10.96
N VAL A 61 -1.73 5.10 -12.07
CA VAL A 61 -2.38 5.75 -13.20
C VAL A 61 -2.74 4.69 -14.24
N VAL A 62 -3.84 4.89 -14.97
CA VAL A 62 -4.23 3.97 -16.04
C VAL A 62 -3.10 3.88 -17.06
N GLN A 63 -2.58 2.67 -17.27
CA GLN A 63 -1.58 2.42 -18.30
C GLN A 63 -2.23 2.55 -19.66
N VAL A 64 -1.76 3.51 -20.45
CA VAL A 64 -1.93 3.49 -21.91
C VAL A 64 -0.79 2.60 -22.43
N GLU A 65 -1.12 1.64 -23.30
CA GLU A 65 -0.21 0.58 -23.74
C GLU A 65 1.23 1.06 -24.03
N GLY A 66 2.21 0.40 -23.42
CA GLY A 66 3.63 0.57 -23.73
C GLY A 66 4.44 1.45 -22.78
N ASP A 67 3.81 2.34 -22.01
CA ASP A 67 4.55 3.24 -21.12
C ASP A 67 4.38 2.91 -19.62
N TRP A 68 5.52 2.70 -18.96
CA TRP A 68 5.63 2.70 -17.50
C TRP A 68 5.47 4.14 -16.97
N HIS A 69 4.25 4.67 -16.93
CA HIS A 69 4.02 5.97 -16.29
C HIS A 69 4.24 5.87 -14.78
N PRO A 70 4.86 6.89 -14.16
CA PRO A 70 5.15 6.89 -12.74
C PRO A 70 3.85 6.85 -11.95
N ALA A 71 3.80 5.96 -10.95
CA ALA A 71 2.79 6.09 -9.92
C ALA A 71 3.07 7.37 -9.12
N ASP A 72 2.04 8.16 -8.80
CA ASP A 72 2.22 9.30 -7.90
C ASP A 72 2.46 8.75 -6.48
N ILE A 73 3.56 9.18 -5.86
CA ILE A 73 3.94 8.70 -4.52
C ILE A 73 3.73 9.83 -3.52
N LEU A 74 2.70 9.68 -2.70
CA LEU A 74 2.50 10.53 -1.53
C LEU A 74 3.33 9.94 -0.40
N LYS A 75 4.26 10.73 0.12
CA LYS A 75 5.09 10.36 1.27
C LYS A 75 4.44 10.87 2.55
N ASN A 76 4.48 10.05 3.60
CA ASN A 76 4.01 10.46 4.91
C ASN A 76 5.03 11.33 5.62
N THR A 77 4.61 12.49 6.15
CA THR A 77 5.49 13.40 6.87
C THR A 77 5.95 12.86 8.22
N PHE A 78 5.15 12.00 8.88
CA PHE A 78 5.55 11.33 10.12
C PHE A 78 6.84 10.53 9.94
N THR A 79 6.99 9.88 8.78
CA THR A 79 8.10 8.98 8.49
C THR A 79 9.28 9.68 7.82
N TYR A 80 9.00 10.56 6.86
CA TYR A 80 10.04 11.18 6.04
C TYR A 80 10.55 12.52 6.57
N GLY A 81 9.87 13.12 7.55
CA GLY A 81 10.20 14.45 8.09
C GLY A 81 10.21 15.59 7.06
N SER A 82 9.83 15.32 5.82
CA SER A 82 9.90 16.23 4.67
C SER A 82 8.64 16.12 3.84
N ARG A 83 8.22 17.27 3.28
CA ARG A 83 7.05 17.38 2.41
C ARG A 83 7.41 16.89 1.02
N ASN A 84 6.48 16.22 0.34
CA ASN A 84 6.61 16.01 -1.10
C ASN A 84 5.97 17.19 -1.84
N ASP A 85 6.76 18.21 -2.17
CA ASP A 85 6.28 19.46 -2.78
C ASP A 85 5.79 19.27 -4.23
N SER A 86 5.97 18.08 -4.82
CA SER A 86 5.43 17.75 -6.14
C SER A 86 3.93 17.42 -6.12
N PHE A 87 3.33 17.24 -4.94
CA PHE A 87 1.90 17.00 -4.82
C PHE A 87 1.12 18.30 -4.96
N ASP A 88 0.33 18.41 -6.01
CA ASP A 88 -0.55 19.55 -6.24
C ASP A 88 -2.01 19.13 -6.48
N GLY A 89 -2.87 20.16 -6.65
CA GLY A 89 -4.31 20.05 -6.91
C GLY A 89 -4.73 19.16 -8.08
N ARG A 90 -3.78 18.69 -8.89
CA ARG A 90 -4.03 17.86 -10.08
C ARG A 90 -3.72 16.39 -9.85
N THR A 91 -3.15 16.02 -8.71
CA THR A 91 -2.78 14.62 -8.40
C THR A 91 -4.00 13.71 -8.35
N PHE A 92 -5.10 14.22 -7.81
CA PHE A 92 -6.40 13.56 -7.82
C PHE A 92 -7.40 14.39 -8.61
N LEU A 93 -8.26 13.74 -9.36
CA LEU A 93 -9.38 14.37 -10.03
C LEU A 93 -10.69 14.07 -9.30
N ASP A 94 -11.61 15.03 -9.34
CA ASP A 94 -12.92 14.86 -8.74
C ASP A 94 -13.67 13.67 -9.36
N GLY A 95 -14.21 12.84 -8.47
CA GLY A 95 -15.00 11.67 -8.86
C GLY A 95 -14.17 10.44 -9.26
N GLU A 96 -12.84 10.50 -9.20
CA GLU A 96 -12.00 9.31 -9.39
C GLU A 96 -12.37 8.21 -8.40
N ARG A 97 -12.20 6.97 -8.84
CA ARG A 97 -12.53 5.77 -8.05
C ARG A 97 -11.36 4.82 -8.07
N PHE A 98 -10.90 4.47 -6.89
CA PHE A 98 -9.81 3.54 -6.68
C PHE A 98 -10.27 2.35 -5.87
N HIS A 99 -9.55 1.26 -6.02
CA HIS A 99 -9.55 0.12 -5.13
C HIS A 99 -8.33 0.20 -4.23
N LEU A 100 -8.53 0.14 -2.92
CA LEU A 100 -7.48 0.27 -1.92
C LEU A 100 -6.84 -1.10 -1.66
N VAL A 101 -5.54 -1.21 -1.92
CA VAL A 101 -4.74 -2.38 -1.55
C VAL A 101 -3.74 -2.01 -0.47
N ILE A 102 -3.52 -2.92 0.47
CA ILE A 102 -2.57 -2.76 1.57
C ILE A 102 -1.42 -3.74 1.36
N ASP A 103 -0.20 -3.22 1.24
CA ASP A 103 1.01 -4.03 1.24
C ASP A 103 1.78 -3.79 2.54
N ILE A 104 2.19 -4.85 3.23
CA ILE A 104 3.16 -4.75 4.33
C ILE A 104 4.59 -5.00 3.82
N PHE A 105 5.55 -4.33 4.41
CA PHE A 105 6.97 -4.64 4.27
C PHE A 105 7.75 -4.11 5.47
N HIS A 106 8.99 -4.55 5.61
CA HIS A 106 9.92 -4.05 6.60
C HIS A 106 10.77 -2.96 5.97
N ASP A 107 10.68 -1.75 6.52
CA ASP A 107 11.54 -0.65 6.16
C ASP A 107 12.79 -0.69 7.05
N THR A 108 13.97 -0.86 6.46
CA THR A 108 15.25 -0.95 7.19
C THR A 108 15.96 0.40 7.36
N PHE A 109 15.48 1.47 6.72
CA PHE A 109 16.27 2.70 6.54
C PHE A 109 15.73 3.88 7.33
N LEU A 110 14.42 4.08 7.31
CA LEU A 110 13.75 5.25 7.88
C LEU A 110 13.24 4.95 9.28
N VAL A 111 12.60 3.80 9.46
CA VAL A 111 11.94 3.47 10.74
C VAL A 111 12.36 2.14 11.33
N ASN A 112 13.05 1.29 10.55
CA ASN A 112 13.54 -0.01 11.01
C ASN A 112 12.44 -0.89 11.67
N ARG A 113 11.27 -0.98 11.03
CA ARG A 113 10.10 -1.77 11.47
C ARG A 113 9.19 -2.16 10.30
N MET A 114 8.19 -3.00 10.56
CA MET A 114 7.10 -3.23 9.61
C MET A 114 6.25 -1.97 9.45
N VAL A 115 5.97 -1.65 8.21
CA VAL A 115 5.17 -0.52 7.75
C VAL A 115 4.24 -0.94 6.63
N ILE A 116 3.30 -0.07 6.28
CA ILE A 116 2.39 -0.27 5.17
C ILE A 116 2.62 0.71 4.03
N HIS A 117 2.35 0.24 2.82
CA HIS A 117 2.03 1.06 1.67
C HIS A 117 0.56 0.85 1.31
N TYR A 118 -0.13 1.95 1.05
CA TYR A 118 -1.39 1.89 0.34
C TYR A 118 -1.15 1.99 -1.15
N ARG A 119 -1.82 1.15 -1.94
CA ARG A 119 -1.92 1.32 -3.39
C ARG A 119 -3.35 1.68 -3.77
N LEU A 120 -3.50 2.76 -4.50
CA LEU A 120 -4.76 3.19 -5.08
C LEU A 120 -4.78 2.72 -6.54
N ILE A 121 -5.52 1.65 -6.81
CA ILE A 121 -5.62 1.07 -8.15
C ILE A 121 -6.89 1.60 -8.83
N PRO A 122 -6.83 2.27 -10.00
CA PRO A 122 -8.01 2.74 -10.69
C PRO A 122 -9.02 1.62 -10.89
N ILE A 123 -10.30 1.85 -10.59
CA ILE A 123 -11.31 0.78 -10.66
C ILE A 123 -11.43 0.15 -12.06
N SER A 124 -11.10 0.91 -13.11
CA SER A 124 -11.05 0.43 -14.50
C SER A 124 -10.00 -0.65 -14.74
N GLN A 125 -9.00 -0.77 -13.85
CA GLN A 125 -7.94 -1.79 -13.90
C GLN A 125 -8.18 -2.95 -12.93
N VAL A 126 -9.30 -2.93 -12.21
CA VAL A 126 -9.65 -3.97 -11.23
C VAL A 126 -10.66 -4.90 -11.88
N PRO A 127 -10.25 -6.10 -12.32
CA PRO A 127 -11.18 -7.05 -12.90
C PRO A 127 -12.16 -7.54 -11.82
N GLU A 128 -13.42 -7.70 -12.19
CA GLU A 128 -14.47 -8.12 -11.27
C GLU A 128 -14.34 -9.61 -10.93
N GLY A 129 -14.42 -9.95 -9.63
CA GLY A 129 -14.50 -11.34 -9.17
C GLY A 129 -13.23 -12.19 -9.34
N VAL A 130 -12.12 -11.61 -9.81
CA VAL A 130 -10.86 -12.33 -10.03
C VAL A 130 -9.66 -11.56 -9.48
N CYS A 131 -8.53 -12.24 -9.36
CA CYS A 131 -7.27 -11.62 -8.98
C CYS A 131 -6.45 -11.19 -10.21
N SER A 132 -5.70 -10.11 -10.07
CA SER A 132 -4.79 -9.52 -11.05
C SER A 132 -3.40 -9.32 -10.43
N GLN A 133 -2.45 -8.85 -11.24
CA GLN A 133 -1.11 -8.50 -10.77
C GLN A 133 -1.12 -7.34 -9.75
N TYR A 134 -2.23 -6.61 -9.64
CA TYR A 134 -2.37 -5.45 -8.77
C TYR A 134 -3.31 -5.69 -7.59
N VAL A 135 -4.36 -6.49 -7.76
CA VAL A 135 -5.44 -6.67 -6.76
C VAL A 135 -5.79 -8.14 -6.65
N CYS A 136 -6.01 -8.64 -5.43
CA CYS A 136 -6.64 -9.95 -5.24
C CYS A 136 -7.79 -9.84 -4.25
N GLN A 137 -9.02 -9.84 -4.77
CA GLN A 137 -10.22 -9.59 -3.95
C GLN A 137 -10.45 -10.69 -2.88
N HIS A 138 -9.89 -11.89 -3.08
CA HIS A 138 -10.03 -13.00 -2.12
C HIS A 138 -9.27 -12.80 -0.81
N VAL A 139 -8.24 -11.95 -0.77
CA VAL A 139 -7.48 -11.66 0.46
C VAL A 139 -8.09 -10.51 1.25
N GLU A 140 -9.04 -9.77 0.69
CA GLU A 140 -9.61 -8.56 1.28
C GLU A 140 -10.73 -8.87 2.27
N THR A 141 -10.33 -9.45 3.40
CA THR A 141 -11.21 -9.81 4.51
C THR A 141 -10.82 -9.04 5.76
N GLU A 142 -11.77 -8.86 6.68
CA GLU A 142 -11.49 -8.30 8.02
C GLU A 142 -10.43 -9.12 8.77
N ALA A 143 -10.41 -10.45 8.58
CA ALA A 143 -9.39 -11.31 9.19
C ALA A 143 -7.99 -10.99 8.67
N PHE A 144 -7.84 -10.74 7.37
CA PHE A 144 -6.59 -10.33 6.76
C PHE A 144 -6.14 -8.95 7.26
N LEU A 145 -7.06 -7.99 7.32
CA LEU A 145 -6.79 -6.66 7.86
C LEU A 145 -6.36 -6.70 9.34
N ASN A 146 -7.06 -7.47 10.17
CA ASN A 146 -6.72 -7.65 11.58
C ASN A 146 -5.33 -8.26 11.75
N LYS A 147 -4.94 -9.20 10.89
CA LYS A 147 -3.58 -9.73 10.94
C LYS A 147 -2.54 -8.67 10.59
N ILE A 148 -2.78 -7.84 9.57
CA ILE A 148 -1.90 -6.71 9.24
C ILE A 148 -1.80 -5.74 10.42
N ARG A 149 -2.94 -5.32 11.00
CA ARG A 149 -2.97 -4.44 12.18
C ARG A 149 -2.13 -5.00 13.31
N ASN A 150 -2.25 -6.28 13.62
CA ASN A 150 -1.46 -6.92 14.68
C ASN A 150 0.04 -6.90 14.37
N LEU A 151 0.44 -7.19 13.12
CA LEU A 151 1.85 -7.20 12.72
C LEU A 151 2.51 -5.82 12.81
N VAL A 152 1.79 -4.76 12.43
CA VAL A 152 2.37 -3.40 12.41
C VAL A 152 2.36 -2.73 13.79
N ASN A 153 1.40 -3.08 14.66
CA ASN A 153 1.28 -2.50 16.00
C ASN A 153 2.05 -3.27 17.09
N ASP A 154 2.57 -4.46 16.80
CA ASP A 154 3.29 -5.28 17.79
C ASP A 154 4.77 -4.86 17.88
N ASP A 155 5.09 -3.99 18.83
CA ASP A 155 6.46 -3.47 19.01
C ASP A 155 7.47 -4.55 19.41
N GLN A 156 7.06 -5.56 20.18
CA GLN A 156 7.96 -6.65 20.58
C GLN A 156 8.31 -7.50 19.37
N PHE A 157 7.31 -7.89 18.58
CA PHE A 157 7.52 -8.60 17.34
C PHE A 157 8.41 -7.77 16.39
N ASN A 158 8.13 -6.48 16.23
CA ASN A 158 8.89 -5.62 15.32
C ASN A 158 10.36 -5.49 15.75
N LEU A 159 10.62 -5.39 17.05
CA LEU A 159 11.98 -5.37 17.58
C LEU A 159 12.74 -6.66 17.22
N GLU A 160 12.15 -7.82 17.50
CA GLU A 160 12.75 -9.13 17.19
C GLU A 160 12.95 -9.29 15.68
N PHE A 161 11.93 -8.98 14.89
CA PHE A 161 11.96 -9.09 13.43
C PHE A 161 13.05 -8.21 12.84
N SER A 162 13.15 -6.94 13.28
CA SER A 162 14.19 -6.01 12.85
C SER A 162 15.60 -6.51 13.17
N GLN A 163 15.82 -7.10 14.34
CA GLN A 163 17.13 -7.70 14.68
C GLN A 163 17.51 -8.82 13.71
N ARG A 164 16.55 -9.66 13.31
CA ARG A 164 16.80 -10.74 12.35
C ARG A 164 17.08 -10.23 10.94
N ILE A 165 16.38 -9.17 10.51
CA ILE A 165 16.64 -8.52 9.22
C ILE A 165 18.03 -7.87 9.22
N GLN A 166 18.42 -7.21 10.32
CA GLN A 166 19.75 -6.59 10.46
C GLN A 166 20.89 -7.60 10.44
N ALA A 167 20.69 -8.78 11.04
CA ALA A 167 21.68 -9.87 11.02
C ALA A 167 22.05 -10.34 9.61
N VAL A 168 21.24 -10.01 8.59
CA VAL A 168 21.50 -10.33 7.19
C VAL A 168 21.82 -9.10 6.33
N ALA A 169 21.86 -7.88 6.87
CA ALA A 169 22.02 -6.63 6.13
C ALA A 169 23.38 -6.46 5.41
N GLY A 170 24.40 -7.25 5.77
CA GLY A 170 25.74 -7.19 5.19
C GLY A 170 25.95 -7.99 3.90
N PHE A 171 24.93 -8.73 3.42
CA PHE A 171 25.04 -9.49 2.18
C PHE A 171 24.72 -8.62 0.94
N GLY A 172 25.32 -8.95 -0.21
CA GLY A 172 24.95 -8.32 -1.48
C GLY A 172 23.44 -8.42 -1.76
N THR A 173 22.88 -7.45 -2.49
CA THR A 173 21.43 -7.22 -2.62
C THR A 173 20.61 -8.46 -2.99
N ALA A 174 21.14 -9.33 -3.87
CA ALA A 174 20.46 -10.55 -4.27
C ALA A 174 20.33 -11.57 -3.12
N ILE A 175 21.41 -11.78 -2.36
CA ILE A 175 21.44 -12.70 -1.22
C ILE A 175 20.59 -12.14 -0.08
N TRP A 176 20.69 -10.83 0.18
CA TRP A 176 19.88 -10.14 1.17
C TRP A 176 18.38 -10.36 0.95
N ARG A 177 17.89 -10.16 -0.29
CA ARG A 177 16.47 -10.42 -0.63
C ARG A 177 16.04 -11.86 -0.37
N GLN A 178 16.88 -12.84 -0.70
CA GLN A 178 16.57 -14.25 -0.44
C GLN A 178 16.50 -14.55 1.05
N LYS A 179 17.44 -14.01 1.84
CA LYS A 179 17.47 -14.20 3.29
C LYS A 179 16.25 -13.57 3.97
N ILE A 180 15.86 -12.37 3.54
CA ILE A 180 14.64 -11.73 4.00
C ILE A 180 13.42 -12.58 3.64
N ASP A 181 13.32 -13.08 2.41
CA ASP A 181 12.20 -13.94 2.01
C ASP A 181 12.06 -15.18 2.90
N MET A 182 13.17 -15.80 3.31
CA MET A 182 13.16 -16.90 4.28
C MET A 182 12.64 -16.46 5.64
N ILE A 183 13.10 -15.31 6.16
CA ILE A 183 12.62 -14.76 7.44
C ILE A 183 11.10 -14.53 7.39
N TYR A 184 10.57 -13.95 6.31
CA TYR A 184 9.12 -13.75 6.15
C TYR A 184 8.34 -15.09 6.17
N LYS A 185 8.91 -16.15 5.61
CA LYS A 185 8.30 -17.49 5.63
C LYS A 185 8.34 -18.13 7.01
N GLU A 186 9.45 -18.00 7.73
CA GLU A 186 9.60 -18.53 9.09
C GLU A 186 8.59 -17.92 10.07
N TYR A 187 8.30 -16.62 9.94
CA TYR A 187 7.25 -15.96 10.72
C TYR A 187 5.84 -16.15 10.15
N ASN A 188 5.68 -16.88 9.04
CA ASN A 188 4.41 -17.07 8.33
C ASN A 188 3.71 -15.73 8.00
N ILE A 189 4.48 -14.74 7.56
CA ILE A 189 3.98 -13.42 7.16
C ILE A 189 4.09 -13.14 5.67
N LYS A 190 4.71 -14.06 4.91
CA LYS A 190 4.99 -13.88 3.48
C LYS A 190 3.72 -13.63 2.65
N GLN A 191 2.60 -14.25 3.00
CA GLN A 191 1.32 -14.09 2.32
C GLN A 191 0.70 -12.69 2.45
N TYR A 192 1.15 -11.90 3.44
CA TYR A 192 0.72 -10.51 3.61
C TYR A 192 1.65 -9.54 2.88
N TYR A 193 2.89 -9.97 2.58
CA TYR A 193 3.85 -9.19 1.81
C TYR A 193 3.46 -9.18 0.33
N ARG A 194 3.02 -8.03 -0.18
CA ARG A 194 2.49 -7.87 -1.55
C ARG A 194 1.48 -8.97 -1.89
N ALA A 195 0.33 -8.94 -1.24
CA ALA A 195 -0.73 -9.95 -1.36
C ALA A 195 -1.48 -9.87 -2.70
N VAL A 196 -0.72 -9.94 -3.80
CA VAL A 196 -1.21 -10.07 -5.17
C VAL A 196 -1.05 -11.51 -5.62
N CYS A 197 -1.83 -11.93 -6.60
CA CYS A 197 -1.60 -13.22 -7.22
C CYS A 197 -0.26 -13.20 -7.95
N HIS A 198 0.60 -14.17 -7.62
CA HIS A 198 1.77 -14.46 -8.43
C HIS A 198 1.30 -15.03 -9.76
N PHE A 199 1.24 -14.18 -10.79
CA PHE A 199 1.12 -14.66 -12.16
C PHE A 199 2.43 -15.36 -12.52
N HIS A 200 2.42 -16.69 -12.47
CA HIS A 200 3.43 -17.45 -13.19
C HIS A 200 3.20 -17.21 -14.69
N HIS A 201 3.91 -16.25 -15.26
CA HIS A 201 4.33 -16.44 -16.64
C HIS A 201 5.13 -17.74 -16.62
N ARG A 202 4.62 -18.79 -17.28
CA ARG A 202 5.41 -19.98 -17.60
C ARG A 202 6.55 -19.53 -18.52
N SER A 203 7.61 -18.99 -17.93
CA SER A 203 8.94 -19.05 -18.51
C SER A 203 9.28 -20.53 -18.56
N HIS A 204 9.72 -21.02 -19.72
CA HIS A 204 10.11 -22.41 -19.96
C HIS A 204 11.27 -22.92 -19.08
N ASN A 205 11.69 -22.19 -18.05
CA ASN A 205 12.75 -22.59 -17.13
C ASN A 205 12.19 -22.93 -15.74
N ASN A 206 12.07 -24.23 -15.51
CA ASN A 206 11.70 -24.92 -14.27
C ASN A 206 12.39 -24.38 -13.01
N ARG A 207 11.78 -23.39 -12.36
CA ARG A 207 11.90 -23.20 -10.90
C ARG A 207 10.51 -23.05 -10.31
N GLN A 208 9.97 -24.20 -9.94
CA GLN A 208 8.74 -24.33 -9.17
C GLN A 208 9.00 -23.72 -7.79
N VAL A 209 8.36 -22.57 -7.51
CA VAL A 209 8.26 -22.03 -6.15
C VAL A 209 6.82 -22.25 -5.76
N ASP A 210 6.59 -23.29 -4.95
CA ASP A 210 5.26 -23.58 -4.43
C ASP A 210 4.81 -22.45 -3.50
N LEU A 211 3.76 -21.73 -3.90
CA LEU A 211 3.07 -20.75 -3.06
C LEU A 211 1.71 -21.33 -2.69
N TYR A 212 1.64 -21.96 -1.52
CA TYR A 212 0.38 -22.37 -0.94
C TYR A 212 -0.33 -21.15 -0.32
N LEU A 213 -1.30 -20.59 -1.03
CA LEU A 213 -2.47 -19.98 -0.38
C LEU A 213 -3.38 -21.14 0.02
N ARG A 214 -3.29 -21.63 1.26
CA ARG A 214 -4.32 -22.50 1.82
C ARG A 214 -5.57 -21.66 2.06
N THR A 215 -6.48 -21.64 1.10
CA THR A 215 -7.89 -21.35 1.33
C THR A 215 -8.64 -22.68 1.32
N SER A 216 -8.70 -23.36 2.45
CA SER A 216 -9.75 -24.35 2.76
C SER A 216 -9.68 -24.77 4.23
N GLY A 217 -10.86 -24.78 4.83
CA GLY A 217 -11.20 -25.06 6.22
C GLY A 217 -12.57 -24.47 6.47
#